data_AF-A0A0K1PTL6-F1
#
_entry.id   AF-A0A0K1PTL6-F1
#
_cell.length_a   1.000
_cell.length_b   1.000
_cell.length_c   1.000
_cell.angle_alpha   90.00
_cell.angle_beta   90.00
_cell.angle_gamma   90.00
#
_symmetry.space_group_name_H-M   'P 1'
#
loop_
_entity.id
_entity.type
_entity.pdbx_description
1 polymer ?
#
loop_
_entity_poly.entity_id
_entity_poly.type
_entity_poly.pdbx_seq_one_letter_code
_entity_poly.pdbx_strand_id
1 'polypeptide(L)'
;MAEGFGHYEFNTLENSIIDKTARRAKLWGTISLVVGVLQVMSSCGALANPSFAAQFPSGVIAIVVGIVFMGVGTSLKNVVQTQGNDIPYMMQALEKLGNALLVQIVCTIVGVVLIALFVAVLVVFFAASAASNAT
;
A
#
# COMPACT_ATOMS: atom_id res chain seq x y z
N MET A 1 19.38 32.75 5.67
CA MET A 1 18.54 33.49 4.70
C MET A 1 17.65 32.44 4.08
N ALA A 2 16.33 32.47 4.35
CA ALA A 2 15.42 31.56 3.65
C ALA A 2 15.40 32.00 2.19
N GLU A 3 15.91 31.17 1.29
CA GLU A 3 15.71 31.38 -0.14
C GLU A 3 14.19 31.38 -0.36
N GLY A 4 13.62 32.56 -0.59
CA GLY A 4 12.23 32.68 -0.95
C GLY A 4 12.05 31.96 -2.26
N PHE A 5 11.48 30.76 -2.22
CA PHE A 5 10.95 30.14 -3.43
C PHE A 5 10.03 31.19 -4.05
N GLY A 6 10.41 31.70 -5.23
CA GLY A 6 9.55 32.61 -5.97
C GLY A 6 8.16 31.98 -6.12
N HIS A 7 7.12 32.80 -6.24
CA HIS A 7 5.77 32.34 -6.53
C HIS A 7 5.75 31.65 -7.90
N TYR A 8 6.16 30.40 -7.90
CA TYR A 8 6.12 29.54 -9.06
C TYR A 8 4.76 28.86 -9.08
N GLU A 9 4.06 29.04 -10.18
CA GLU A 9 2.81 28.38 -10.47
C GLU A 9 3.02 27.38 -11.60
N PHE A 10 2.37 26.22 -11.47
CA PHE A 10 2.39 25.22 -12.50
C PHE A 10 1.57 25.69 -13.70
N ASN A 11 2.14 25.52 -14.89
CA ASN A 11 1.40 25.74 -16.12
C ASN A 11 0.35 24.63 -16.32
N THR A 12 -0.48 24.77 -17.36
CA THR A 12 -1.55 23.82 -17.69
C THR A 12 -1.02 22.41 -18.01
N LEU A 13 0.18 22.31 -18.59
CA LEU A 13 0.81 21.03 -18.92
C LEU A 13 1.29 20.31 -17.66
N GLU A 14 1.96 21.02 -16.75
CA GLU A 14 2.43 20.49 -15.46
C GLU A 14 1.26 20.02 -14.61
N ASN A 15 0.22 20.84 -14.48
CA ASN A 15 -1.01 20.47 -13.78
C ASN A 15 -1.68 19.22 -14.36
N SER A 16 -1.66 19.05 -15.69
CA SER A 16 -2.17 17.84 -16.35
C SER A 16 -1.35 16.59 -16.00
N ILE A 17 -0.02 16.70 -15.88
CA ILE A 17 0.86 15.59 -15.48
C ILE A 17 0.62 15.21 -14.00
N ILE A 18 0.51 16.22 -13.13
CA ILE A 18 0.27 16.02 -11.70
C ILE A 18 -1.09 15.35 -11.49
N ASP A 19 -2.13 15.81 -12.18
CA ASP A 19 -3.46 15.22 -12.08
C ASP A 19 -3.50 13.78 -12.62
N LYS A 20 -2.78 13.47 -13.71
CA LYS A 20 -2.61 12.08 -14.18
C LYS A 20 -1.95 11.21 -13.11
N THR A 21 -0.92 11.72 -12.44
CA THR A 21 -0.23 11.02 -11.34
C THR A 21 -1.16 10.82 -10.14
N ALA A 22 -1.93 11.85 -9.77
CA ALA A 22 -2.94 11.80 -8.72
C ALA A 22 -3.98 10.70 -9.00
N ARG A 23 -4.48 10.63 -10.24
CA ARG A 23 -5.44 9.60 -10.67
C ARG A 23 -4.84 8.20 -10.60
N ARG A 24 -3.59 8.01 -11.02
CA ARG A 24 -2.90 6.71 -10.93
C ARG A 24 -2.68 6.27 -9.47
N ALA A 25 -2.29 7.19 -8.59
CA ALA A 25 -2.13 6.91 -7.17
C ALA A 25 -3.47 6.51 -6.51
N LYS A 26 -4.57 7.22 -6.84
CA LYS A 26 -5.92 6.84 -6.39
C LYS A 26 -6.33 5.48 -6.93
N LEU A 27 -6.10 5.21 -8.21
CA LEU A 27 -6.44 3.94 -8.84
C LEU A 27 -5.71 2.78 -8.15
N TRP A 28 -4.40 2.92 -7.91
CA TRP A 28 -3.62 1.93 -7.16
C TRP A 28 -4.16 1.74 -5.75
N GLY A 29 -4.46 2.83 -5.05
CA GLY A 29 -5.06 2.78 -3.72
C GLY A 29 -6.39 2.02 -3.69
N THR A 30 -7.27 2.28 -4.65
CA THR A 30 -8.56 1.58 -4.79
C THR A 30 -8.38 0.09 -5.10
N ILE A 31 -7.49 -0.26 -6.04
CA ILE A 31 -7.20 -1.66 -6.37
C ILE A 31 -6.68 -2.40 -5.14
N SER A 32 -5.69 -1.84 -4.43
CA SER A 32 -5.11 -2.47 -3.24
C SER A 32 -6.15 -2.63 -2.13
N LEU A 33 -7.04 -1.64 -1.96
CA LEU A 33 -8.13 -1.73 -1.00
C LEU A 33 -9.07 -2.89 -1.33
N VAL A 34 -9.53 -2.99 -2.59
CA VAL A 34 -10.45 -4.05 -3.03
C VAL A 34 -9.81 -5.42 -2.87
N VAL A 35 -8.55 -5.57 -3.31
CA VAL A 35 -7.77 -6.80 -3.14
C VAL A 35 -7.65 -7.17 -1.66
N GLY A 36 -7.35 -6.19 -0.80
CA GLY A 36 -7.22 -6.42 0.63
C GLY A 36 -8.53 -6.86 1.29
N VAL A 37 -9.66 -6.22 0.94
CA VAL A 37 -10.99 -6.62 1.43
C VAL A 37 -11.33 -8.03 0.98
N LEU A 38 -11.07 -8.38 -0.28
CA LEU A 38 -11.30 -9.74 -0.79
C LEU A 38 -10.45 -10.78 -0.07
N GLN A 39 -9.19 -10.48 0.25
CA GLN A 39 -8.32 -11.38 1.03
C GLN A 39 -8.79 -11.57 2.47
N VAL A 40 -9.25 -10.49 3.13
CA VAL A 40 -9.85 -10.60 4.47
C VAL A 40 -11.13 -11.44 4.41
N MET A 41 -12.00 -11.24 3.41
CA MET A 41 -13.20 -12.06 3.25
C MET A 41 -12.88 -13.53 2.96
N SER A 42 -11.87 -13.79 2.14
CA SER A 42 -11.37 -15.14 1.85
C SER A 42 -10.90 -15.86 3.11
N SER A 43 -10.30 -15.13 4.07
CA SER A 43 -9.85 -15.70 5.33
C SER A 43 -10.98 -16.24 6.22
N CYS A 44 -12.24 -15.80 6.04
CA CYS A 44 -13.39 -16.40 6.72
C CYS A 44 -13.61 -17.87 6.30
N GLY A 45 -13.10 -18.27 5.12
CA GLY A 45 -13.05 -19.66 4.67
C GLY A 45 -12.04 -20.53 5.42
N ALA A 46 -11.28 -19.99 6.37
CA ALA A 46 -10.28 -20.73 7.16
C ALA A 46 -10.87 -21.94 7.91
N LEU A 47 -12.17 -21.93 8.22
CA LEU A 47 -12.87 -23.06 8.81
C LEU A 47 -12.97 -24.27 7.86
N ALA A 48 -13.04 -24.03 6.55
CA ALA A 48 -13.10 -25.08 5.53
C ALA A 48 -11.70 -25.49 5.05
N ASN A 49 -10.76 -24.54 4.97
CA ASN A 49 -9.37 -24.83 4.62
C ASN A 49 -8.42 -23.91 5.42
N PRO A 50 -7.56 -24.47 6.30
CA PRO A 50 -6.63 -23.69 7.11
C PRO A 50 -5.67 -22.81 6.30
N SER A 51 -5.43 -23.15 5.03
CA SER A 51 -4.58 -22.36 4.12
C SER A 51 -5.12 -20.94 3.90
N PHE A 52 -6.43 -20.71 4.07
CA PHE A 52 -7.02 -19.38 3.94
C PHE A 52 -6.72 -18.47 5.14
N ALA A 53 -6.31 -19.00 6.29
CA ALA A 53 -5.93 -18.20 7.45
C ALA A 53 -4.73 -17.29 7.15
N ALA A 54 -3.83 -17.72 6.26
CA ALA A 54 -2.66 -16.95 5.83
C ALA A 54 -3.03 -15.70 5.01
N GLN A 55 -4.26 -15.60 4.47
CA GLN A 55 -4.70 -14.43 3.70
C GLN A 55 -5.18 -13.26 4.57
N PHE A 56 -5.42 -13.49 5.86
CA PHE A 56 -5.88 -12.42 6.75
C PHE A 56 -4.81 -11.31 6.94
N PRO A 57 -3.55 -11.62 7.31
CA PRO A 57 -2.53 -10.58 7.51
C PRO A 57 -2.20 -9.83 6.20
N SER A 58 -2.15 -10.55 5.07
CA SER A 58 -1.90 -9.94 3.76
C SER A 58 -3.03 -9.01 3.33
N GLY A 59 -4.27 -9.37 3.64
CA GLY A 59 -5.44 -8.55 3.35
C GLY A 59 -5.45 -7.25 4.14
N VAL A 60 -5.14 -7.31 5.45
CA VAL A 60 -5.01 -6.11 6.30
C VAL A 60 -3.93 -5.18 5.78
N ILE A 61 -2.76 -5.72 5.42
CA ILE A 61 -1.66 -4.95 4.82
C ILE A 61 -2.12 -4.24 3.53
N ALA A 62 -2.78 -4.96 2.61
CA ALA A 62 -3.24 -4.40 1.35
C ALA A 62 -4.30 -3.30 1.53
N ILE A 63 -5.16 -3.41 2.56
CA ILE A 63 -6.11 -2.36 2.95
C ILE A 63 -5.38 -1.10 3.41
N VAL A 64 -4.39 -1.24 4.31
CA VAL A 64 -3.61 -0.11 4.83
C VAL A 64 -2.89 0.61 3.71
N VAL A 65 -2.19 -0.13 2.84
CA VAL A 65 -1.53 0.44 1.66
C VAL A 65 -2.53 1.15 0.75
N GLY A 66 -3.69 0.55 0.51
CA GLY A 66 -4.77 1.13 -0.29
C GLY A 66 -5.23 2.49 0.23
N ILE A 67 -5.52 2.58 1.54
CA ILE A 67 -5.96 3.82 2.20
C ILE A 67 -4.91 4.92 2.07
N VAL A 68 -3.65 4.58 2.33
CA VAL A 68 -2.55 5.54 2.30
C VAL A 68 -2.33 6.10 0.88
N PHE A 69 -2.35 5.26 -0.15
CA PHE A 69 -2.22 5.71 -1.55
C PHE A 69 -3.42 6.53 -2.05
N MET A 70 -4.64 6.24 -1.58
CA MET A 70 -5.80 7.11 -1.85
C MET A 70 -5.62 8.51 -1.24
N GLY A 71 -5.01 8.60 -0.06
CA GLY A 71 -4.64 9.87 0.59
C GLY A 71 -3.61 10.69 -0.20
N VAL A 72 -2.60 10.02 -0.75
CA VAL A 72 -1.60 10.65 -1.64
C VAL A 72 -2.25 11.20 -2.90
N GLY A 73 -3.06 10.40 -3.57
CA GLY A 73 -3.73 10.85 -4.79
C GLY A 73 -4.70 12.01 -4.55
N THR A 74 -5.29 12.12 -3.34
CA THR A 74 -6.09 13.29 -2.96
C THR A 74 -5.21 14.52 -2.72
N SER A 75 -4.06 14.35 -2.08
CA SER A 75 -3.12 15.46 -1.84
C SER A 75 -2.53 16.00 -3.14
N LEU A 76 -2.16 15.13 -4.08
CA LEU A 76 -1.70 15.53 -5.42
C LEU A 76 -2.79 16.25 -6.22
N LYS A 77 -4.05 15.83 -6.07
CA LYS A 77 -5.17 16.51 -6.72
C LYS A 77 -5.41 17.92 -6.17
N ASN A 78 -5.15 18.12 -4.88
CA ASN A 78 -5.26 19.45 -4.27
C ASN A 78 -4.24 20.43 -4.87
N VAL A 79 -3.03 19.98 -5.20
CA VAL A 79 -2.00 20.81 -5.88
C VAL A 79 -2.55 21.42 -7.17
N VAL A 80 -3.30 20.65 -7.95
CA VAL A 80 -3.86 21.10 -9.24
C VAL A 80 -5.08 22.01 -9.08
N GLN A 81 -5.74 21.94 -7.93
CA GLN A 81 -6.95 22.73 -7.64
C GLN A 81 -6.66 24.06 -6.93
N THR A 82 -5.50 24.18 -6.29
CA THR A 82 -5.04 25.41 -5.65
C THR A 82 -4.12 26.19 -6.58
N GLN A 83 -4.25 27.52 -6.61
CA GLN A 83 -3.34 28.44 -7.28
C GLN A 83 -2.75 29.42 -6.26
N GLY A 84 -1.60 30.01 -6.55
CA GLY A 84 -0.91 31.00 -5.72
C GLY A 84 0.17 30.44 -4.79
N ASN A 85 0.27 29.13 -4.62
CA ASN A 85 1.24 28.50 -3.71
C ASN A 85 1.56 27.03 -4.05
N ASP A 86 1.82 26.74 -5.31
CA ASP A 86 1.83 25.36 -5.82
C ASP A 86 3.01 24.51 -5.31
N ILE A 87 4.17 25.13 -5.10
CA ILE A 87 5.38 24.44 -4.65
C ILE A 87 5.21 23.86 -3.23
N PRO A 88 4.72 24.59 -2.21
CA PRO A 88 4.43 24.00 -0.91
C PRO A 88 3.40 22.88 -0.94
N TYR A 89 2.34 22.99 -1.73
CA TYR A 89 1.36 21.90 -1.88
C TYR A 89 1.99 20.67 -2.53
N MET A 90 2.84 20.88 -3.54
CA MET A 90 3.58 19.78 -4.18
C MET A 90 4.53 19.10 -3.20
N MET A 91 5.29 19.86 -2.42
CA MET A 91 6.20 19.30 -1.41
C MET A 91 5.44 18.46 -0.37
N GLN A 92 4.31 18.94 0.14
CA GLN A 92 3.48 18.17 1.07
C GLN A 92 2.92 16.90 0.42
N ALA A 93 2.52 16.97 -0.86
CA ALA A 93 2.04 15.80 -1.58
C ALA A 93 3.15 14.77 -1.83
N LEU A 94 4.38 15.21 -2.13
CA LEU A 94 5.55 14.36 -2.30
C LEU A 94 6.01 13.74 -0.98
N GLU A 95 5.98 14.47 0.13
CA GLU A 95 6.26 13.93 1.47
C GLU A 95 5.26 12.81 1.81
N LYS A 96 3.96 13.05 1.56
CA LYS A 96 2.94 12.01 1.73
C LYS A 96 3.17 10.81 0.82
N LEU A 97 3.59 11.04 -0.43
CA LEU A 97 3.95 9.95 -1.36
C LEU A 97 5.16 9.15 -0.83
N GLY A 98 6.19 9.83 -0.32
CA GLY A 98 7.35 9.18 0.30
C GLY A 98 6.96 8.33 1.50
N ASN A 99 6.13 8.87 2.40
CA ASN A 99 5.59 8.13 3.54
C ASN A 99 4.72 6.95 3.10
N ALA A 100 3.93 7.10 2.03
CA ALA A 100 3.14 6.00 1.48
C ALA A 100 4.01 4.86 0.93
N LEU A 101 5.10 5.19 0.24
CA LEU A 101 6.06 4.22 -0.24
C LEU A 101 6.77 3.52 0.92
N LEU A 102 7.15 4.26 1.97
CA LEU A 102 7.74 3.69 3.18
C LEU A 102 6.77 2.70 3.84
N VAL A 103 5.50 3.08 4.03
CA VAL A 103 4.47 2.19 4.56
C VAL A 103 4.34 0.94 3.70
N GLN A 104 4.31 1.07 2.37
CA GLN A 104 4.24 -0.08 1.48
C GLN A 104 5.49 -0.98 1.58
N ILE A 105 6.68 -0.43 1.68
CA ILE A 105 7.93 -1.19 1.86
C ILE A 105 7.89 -1.97 3.18
N VAL A 106 7.61 -1.30 4.30
CA VAL A 106 7.54 -1.93 5.63
C VAL A 106 6.49 -3.03 5.64
N CYS A 107 5.30 -2.74 5.13
CA CYS A 107 4.21 -3.71 5.01
C CYS A 107 4.60 -4.93 4.16
N THR A 108 5.30 -4.70 3.04
CA THR A 108 5.76 -5.79 2.16
C THR A 108 6.80 -6.66 2.85
N ILE A 109 7.76 -6.05 3.55
CA ILE A 109 8.78 -6.78 4.33
C ILE A 109 8.10 -7.65 5.39
N VAL A 110 7.19 -7.07 6.18
CA VAL A 110 6.44 -7.81 7.21
C VAL A 110 5.64 -8.96 6.59
N GLY A 111 4.94 -8.71 5.48
CA GLY A 111 4.18 -9.73 4.76
C GLY A 111 5.04 -10.90 4.29
N VAL A 112 6.20 -10.62 3.68
CA VAL A 112 7.14 -11.64 3.22
C VAL A 112 7.69 -12.47 4.39
N VAL A 113 8.06 -11.82 5.50
CA VAL A 113 8.57 -12.51 6.70
C VAL A 113 7.50 -13.43 7.29
N LEU A 114 6.25 -12.97 7.41
CA LEU A 114 5.16 -13.78 7.93
C LEU A 114 4.87 -15.01 7.05
N ILE A 115 4.87 -14.83 5.73
CA ILE A 115 4.70 -15.95 4.79
C ILE A 115 5.85 -16.95 4.91
N ALA A 116 7.10 -16.48 4.98
CA ALA A 116 8.27 -17.34 5.13
C ALA A 116 8.22 -18.17 6.43
N LEU A 117 7.85 -17.55 7.55
CA LEU A 117 7.67 -18.24 8.83
C LEU A 117 6.54 -19.28 8.76
N PHE A 118 5.41 -18.94 8.13
CA PHE A 118 4.30 -19.86 7.96
C PHE A 118 4.69 -21.10 7.14
N VAL A 119 5.41 -20.89 6.03
CA VAL A 119 5.93 -21.99 5.20
C VAL A 119 6.92 -22.85 5.99
N ALA A 120 7.84 -22.24 6.75
CA ALA A 120 8.79 -22.98 7.57
C ALA A 120 8.10 -23.87 8.62
N VAL A 121 7.07 -23.34 9.30
CA VAL A 121 6.27 -24.11 10.27
C VAL A 121 5.55 -25.27 9.59
N LEU A 122 4.94 -25.05 8.42
CA LEU A 122 4.28 -26.12 7.67
C LEU A 122 5.27 -27.21 7.26
N VAL A 123 6.46 -26.86 6.77
CA VAL A 123 7.49 -27.83 6.38
C VAL A 123 7.91 -28.69 7.58
N VAL A 124 8.17 -28.08 8.74
CA VAL A 124 8.52 -28.81 9.97
C VAL A 124 7.38 -29.73 10.41
N PHE A 125 6.14 -29.25 10.37
CA PHE A 125 4.97 -30.03 10.76
C PHE A 125 4.75 -31.24 9.85
N PHE A 126 4.82 -31.06 8.52
CA PHE A 126 4.68 -32.15 7.57
C PHE A 126 5.83 -33.16 7.67
N ALA A 127 7.07 -32.69 7.82
CA ALA A 127 8.23 -33.57 8.03
C ALA A 127 8.10 -34.40 9.32
N ALA A 128 7.63 -33.79 10.42
CA ALA A 128 7.38 -34.49 11.67
C ALA A 128 6.24 -35.52 11.56
N SER A 129 5.15 -35.17 10.86
CA SER A 129 4.01 -36.09 10.65
C SER A 129 4.36 -37.27 9.74
N ALA A 130 5.24 -37.08 8.76
CA ALA A 130 5.73 -38.16 7.92
C ALA A 130 6.61 -39.14 8.71
N ALA A 131 7.42 -38.63 9.63
CA ALA A 131 8.24 -39.46 10.51
C ALA A 131 7.42 -40.28 11.50
N SER A 132 6.31 -39.75 12.03
CA SER A 132 5.45 -40.48 13.00
C SER A 132 4.62 -41.61 12.38
N ASN A 133 4.33 -41.56 11.08
CA ASN A 133 3.57 -42.61 10.38
C ASN A 133 4.47 -43.76 9.87
N ALA A 134 5.79 -43.60 9.96
CA ALA A 134 6.77 -44.60 9.51
C ALA A 134 7.26 -45.52 10.66
N THR A 135 6.78 -45.31 11.89
CA THR A 135 7.00 -46.15 13.08
C THR A 135 5.71 -46.87 13.46
#